data_AF-A0AAN7G168-F1
#
_entry.id   AF-A0AAN7G168-F1
#
_cell.length_a   1.000
_cell.length_b   1.000
_cell.length_c   1.000
_cell.angle_alpha   90.00
_cell.angle_beta   90.00
_cell.angle_gamma   90.00
#
_symmetry.space_group_name_H-M   'P 1'
#
loop_
_entity.id
_entity.type
_entity.pdbx_description
1 polymer ?
#
loop_
_entity_poly.entity_id
_entity_poly.type
_entity_poly.pdbx_seq_one_letter_code
_entity_poly.pdbx_strand_id
1 'polypeptide(L)'
;MNTSSAGPSSKSKAGSSQPSETSFKRKRGTFQKELQHMMYGFGDGPNPLPESVALVEDIAMEYITDLVHKAQDIGSKRGKLSVEDFLYLIRKDLPKLNRCTELLSMNEELKQARKVFESDEEKLRKVFESDEEKLRKVFEADEEN
;
A
#
# COMPACT_ATOMS: atom_id res chain seq x y z
N MET A 1 -14.94 79.60 -15.56
CA MET A 1 -15.33 79.25 -14.18
C MET A 1 -15.69 77.77 -14.15
N ASN A 2 -15.00 77.00 -13.31
CA ASN A 2 -15.16 75.58 -12.92
C ASN A 2 -15.29 74.52 -14.04
N THR A 3 -14.26 73.71 -14.36
CA THR A 3 -13.72 72.51 -13.65
C THR A 3 -14.76 71.42 -13.33
N SER A 4 -14.61 70.24 -13.95
CA SER A 4 -14.40 68.95 -13.26
C SER A 4 -14.15 67.81 -14.26
N SER A 5 -13.12 67.04 -13.96
CA SER A 5 -12.53 65.91 -14.69
C SER A 5 -12.82 64.57 -13.99
N ALA A 6 -13.10 63.51 -14.74
CA ALA A 6 -12.84 62.08 -14.44
C ALA A 6 -13.41 61.27 -15.62
N GLY A 7 -12.77 60.32 -16.31
CA GLY A 7 -11.64 59.42 -16.07
C GLY A 7 -12.09 58.05 -16.65
N PRO A 8 -11.37 57.40 -17.59
CA PRO A 8 -11.88 56.21 -18.29
C PRO A 8 -11.71 54.94 -17.44
N SER A 9 -12.76 54.12 -17.40
CA SER A 9 -12.85 52.90 -16.61
C SER A 9 -11.90 51.80 -17.12
N SER A 10 -10.87 51.48 -16.34
CA SER A 10 -10.00 50.33 -16.55
C SER A 10 -10.71 49.04 -16.13
N LYS A 11 -11.10 48.19 -17.09
CA LYS A 11 -11.56 46.82 -16.84
C LYS A 11 -10.40 45.95 -16.33
N SER A 12 -10.38 45.68 -15.02
CA SER A 12 -9.52 44.66 -14.42
C SER A 12 -10.01 43.26 -14.81
N LYS A 13 -9.17 42.53 -15.55
CA LYS A 13 -9.34 41.11 -15.89
C LYS A 13 -9.12 40.30 -14.61
N ALA A 14 -10.20 39.88 -13.96
CA ALA A 14 -10.13 38.92 -12.86
C ALA A 14 -9.66 37.57 -13.41
N GLY A 15 -8.45 37.17 -13.02
CA GLY A 15 -7.94 35.83 -13.29
C GLY A 15 -8.82 34.81 -12.57
N SER A 16 -9.51 33.97 -13.33
CA SER A 16 -10.14 32.77 -12.80
C SER A 16 -9.01 31.83 -12.35
N SER A 17 -8.79 31.75 -11.05
CA SER A 17 -8.03 30.67 -10.43
C SER A 17 -8.75 29.36 -10.76
N GLN A 18 -8.30 28.65 -11.80
CA GLN A 18 -8.70 27.26 -11.99
C GLN A 18 -8.20 26.47 -10.78
N PRO A 19 -9.06 25.75 -10.04
CA PRO A 19 -8.57 24.70 -9.17
C PRO A 19 -7.87 23.68 -10.07
N SER A 20 -6.65 23.30 -9.71
CA SER A 20 -5.90 22.25 -10.37
C SER A 20 -6.72 20.96 -10.33
N GLU A 21 -7.33 20.61 -11.46
CA GLU A 21 -7.91 19.31 -11.78
C GLU A 21 -6.76 18.28 -11.88
N THR A 22 -6.05 18.05 -10.77
CA THR A 22 -5.43 16.74 -10.53
C THR A 22 -6.47 15.89 -9.81
N SER A 23 -7.65 15.79 -10.41
CA SER A 23 -8.61 14.76 -10.07
C SER A 23 -8.01 13.47 -10.61
N PHE A 24 -7.06 12.90 -9.85
CA PHE A 24 -6.73 11.49 -9.95
C PHE A 24 -8.09 10.80 -9.97
N LYS A 25 -8.47 10.21 -11.10
CA LYS A 25 -9.75 9.50 -11.25
C LYS A 25 -9.77 8.44 -10.15
N ARG A 26 -10.34 8.81 -8.99
CA ARG A 26 -10.27 8.01 -7.78
C ARG A 26 -11.04 6.75 -8.14
N LYS A 27 -10.34 5.62 -8.17
CA LYS A 27 -10.95 4.32 -8.45
C LYS A 27 -11.82 3.96 -7.25
N ARG A 28 -13.01 4.55 -7.21
CA ARG A 28 -14.04 4.28 -6.19
C ARG A 28 -14.50 2.83 -6.30
N GLY A 29 -14.89 2.25 -5.19
CA GLY A 29 -15.38 0.88 -5.15
C GLY A 29 -14.30 -0.19 -5.06
N THR A 30 -13.04 0.18 -4.78
CA THR A 30 -11.95 -0.81 -4.73
C THR A 30 -11.99 -1.60 -3.43
N PHE A 31 -12.45 -0.99 -2.33
CA PHE A 31 -12.45 -1.60 -1.00
C PHE A 31 -13.85 -1.85 -0.41
N GLN A 32 -14.91 -1.65 -1.19
CA GLN A 32 -16.27 -1.70 -0.65
C GLN A 32 -16.62 -3.04 0.00
N LYS A 33 -16.17 -4.15 -0.58
CA LYS A 33 -16.44 -5.48 -0.02
C LYS A 33 -15.72 -5.67 1.30
N GLU A 34 -14.44 -5.32 1.37
CA GLU A 34 -13.60 -5.47 2.55
C GLU A 34 -14.07 -4.53 3.67
N LEU A 35 -14.46 -3.30 3.32
CA LEU A 35 -14.98 -2.32 4.27
C LEU A 35 -16.31 -2.75 4.88
N GLN A 36 -17.21 -3.41 4.12
CA GLN A 36 -18.44 -3.97 4.71
C GLN A 36 -18.14 -4.97 5.82
N HIS A 37 -17.21 -5.90 5.60
CA HIS A 37 -16.81 -6.88 6.62
C HIS A 37 -16.13 -6.19 7.82
N MET A 38 -15.32 -5.17 7.56
CA MET A 38 -14.67 -4.40 8.60
C MET A 38 -15.68 -3.64 9.45
N MET A 39 -16.64 -2.94 8.83
CA MET A 39 -17.71 -2.21 9.51
C MET A 39 -18.53 -3.15 10.41
N TYR A 40 -18.89 -4.34 9.92
CA TYR A 40 -19.52 -5.37 10.74
C TYR A 40 -18.63 -5.79 11.93
N GLY A 41 -17.33 -6.00 11.69
CA GLY A 41 -16.36 -6.31 12.75
C GLY A 41 -16.22 -5.20 13.82
N PHE A 42 -16.54 -3.96 13.48
CA PHE A 42 -16.61 -2.82 14.40
C PHE A 42 -18.01 -2.58 14.99
N GLY A 43 -18.97 -3.48 14.72
CA GLY A 43 -20.31 -3.48 15.33
C GLY A 43 -21.43 -2.87 14.47
N ASP A 44 -21.17 -2.56 13.20
CA ASP A 44 -22.24 -2.19 12.26
C ASP A 44 -23.09 -3.42 11.87
N GLY A 45 -24.21 -3.20 11.18
CA GLY A 45 -25.06 -4.26 10.67
C GLY A 45 -24.35 -5.14 9.63
N PRO A 46 -24.84 -6.37 9.40
CA PRO A 46 -24.27 -7.29 8.40
C PRO A 46 -24.40 -6.77 6.96
N ASN A 47 -25.33 -5.83 6.72
CA ASN A 47 -25.55 -5.16 5.44
C ASN A 47 -25.55 -3.64 5.69
N PRO A 48 -24.38 -2.99 5.85
CA PRO A 48 -24.31 -1.55 6.07
C PRO A 48 -24.78 -0.80 4.82
N LEU A 49 -25.23 0.44 5.01
CA LEU A 49 -25.73 1.27 3.90
C LEU A 49 -24.62 1.50 2.86
N PRO A 50 -24.88 1.32 1.55
CA PRO A 50 -23.87 1.52 0.51
C PRO A 50 -23.24 2.92 0.54
N GLU A 51 -24.01 3.94 0.89
CA GLU A 51 -23.56 5.32 1.05
C GLU A 51 -22.57 5.47 2.21
N SER A 52 -22.82 4.78 3.33
CA SER A 52 -21.91 4.75 4.48
C SER A 52 -20.60 4.05 4.10
N VAL A 53 -20.66 2.92 3.41
CA VAL A 53 -19.46 2.21 2.94
C VAL A 53 -18.63 3.10 2.00
N ALA A 54 -19.29 3.78 1.06
CA ALA A 54 -18.63 4.70 0.13
C ALA A 54 -17.99 5.89 0.85
N LEU A 55 -18.65 6.45 1.87
CA LEU A 55 -18.09 7.52 2.68
C LEU A 55 -16.88 7.05 3.49
N VAL A 56 -16.96 5.88 4.13
CA VAL A 56 -15.82 5.28 4.85
C VAL A 56 -14.65 5.02 3.91
N GLU A 57 -14.91 4.57 2.68
CA GLU A 57 -13.87 4.42 1.65
C GLU A 57 -13.18 5.75 1.35
N ASP A 58 -13.95 6.83 1.13
CA ASP A 58 -13.38 8.16 0.88
C ASP A 58 -12.56 8.67 2.09
N ILE A 59 -13.04 8.50 3.33
CA ILE A 59 -12.33 8.88 4.56
C ILE A 59 -11.04 8.06 4.72
N ALA A 60 -11.09 6.75 4.50
CA ALA A 60 -9.93 5.87 4.64
C ALA A 60 -8.85 6.21 3.61
N MET A 61 -9.25 6.49 2.36
CA MET A 61 -8.33 6.91 1.30
C MET A 61 -7.65 8.24 1.61
N GLU A 62 -8.38 9.21 2.13
CA GLU A 62 -7.83 10.49 2.58
C GLU A 62 -6.83 10.28 3.72
N TYR A 63 -7.21 9.53 4.76
CA TYR A 63 -6.33 9.22 5.89
C TYR A 63 -5.03 8.53 5.46
N ILE A 64 -5.11 7.51 4.59
CA ILE A 64 -3.93 6.79 4.10
C ILE A 64 -3.02 7.73 3.30
N THR A 65 -3.61 8.56 2.42
CA THR A 65 -2.85 9.51 1.61
C THR A 65 -2.07 10.49 2.50
N ASP A 66 -2.75 11.06 3.49
CA ASP A 66 -2.13 11.98 4.44
C ASP A 66 -1.06 11.32 5.30
N LEU A 67 -1.29 10.09 5.73
CA LEU A 67 -0.32 9.32 6.52
C LEU A 67 0.95 9.04 5.71
N VAL A 68 0.80 8.66 4.44
CA VAL A 68 1.93 8.39 3.53
C VAL A 68 2.71 9.66 3.24
N HIS A 69 2.07 10.81 3.01
CA HIS A 69 2.78 12.08 2.84
C HIS A 69 3.62 12.43 4.07
N LYS A 70 3.04 12.32 5.28
CA LYS A 70 3.79 12.55 6.53
C LYS A 70 4.96 11.58 6.70
N ALA A 71 4.79 10.32 6.30
CA ALA A 71 5.85 9.32 6.38
C ALA A 71 6.96 9.62 5.36
N GLN A 72 6.58 10.03 4.15
CA GLN A 72 7.50 10.45 3.10
C GLN A 72 8.32 11.67 3.52
N ASP A 73 7.74 12.66 4.22
CA ASP A 73 8.50 13.81 4.71
C ASP A 73 9.64 13.39 5.67
N ILE A 74 9.40 12.35 6.47
CA ILE A 74 10.42 11.77 7.36
C ILE A 74 11.46 11.01 6.53
N GLY A 75 11.01 10.09 5.67
CA GLY A 75 11.85 9.22 4.86
C GLY A 75 12.69 9.97 3.80
N SER A 76 12.23 11.14 3.36
CA SER A 76 12.91 11.97 2.35
C SER A 76 14.30 12.42 2.81
N LYS A 77 14.53 12.58 4.12
CA LYS A 77 15.87 12.87 4.67
C LYS A 77 16.89 11.76 4.39
N ARG A 78 16.42 10.53 4.26
CA ARG A 78 17.21 9.34 3.92
C ARG A 78 17.12 8.98 2.43
N GLY A 79 16.26 9.67 1.67
CA GLY A 79 16.01 9.41 0.25
C GLY A 79 15.15 8.16 -0.04
N LYS A 80 14.59 7.50 0.99
CA LYS A 80 13.69 6.36 0.81
C LYS A 80 12.65 6.28 1.92
N LEU A 81 11.44 5.83 1.57
CA LEU A 81 10.37 5.50 2.52
C LEU A 81 10.58 4.08 3.07
N SER A 82 10.50 3.89 4.38
CA SER A 82 10.49 2.58 5.04
C SER A 82 9.36 2.45 6.05
N VAL A 83 9.16 1.21 6.53
CA VAL A 83 8.21 0.88 7.59
C VAL A 83 8.47 1.69 8.88
N GLU A 84 9.74 1.95 9.20
CA GLU A 84 10.16 2.73 10.37
C GLU A 84 9.57 4.15 10.37
N ASP A 85 9.39 4.75 9.19
CA ASP A 85 8.81 6.09 9.06
C ASP A 85 7.34 6.10 9.52
N PHE A 86 6.60 5.02 9.24
CA PHE A 86 5.22 4.84 9.74
C PHE A 86 5.19 4.55 11.24
N LEU A 87 6.09 3.68 11.74
CA LEU A 87 6.20 3.39 13.17
C LEU A 87 6.53 4.66 13.97
N TYR A 88 7.38 5.52 13.42
CA TYR A 88 7.68 6.81 14.02
C TYR A 88 6.43 7.68 14.14
N LEU A 89 5.59 7.77 13.11
CA LEU A 89 4.36 8.57 13.16
C LEU A 89 3.40 8.11 14.27
N ILE A 90 3.26 6.80 14.45
CA ILE A 90 2.32 6.22 15.44
C ILE A 90 2.94 6.04 16.84
N ARG A 91 4.22 6.39 17.05
CA ARG A 91 4.97 6.11 18.30
C ARG A 91 4.32 6.60 19.60
N LYS A 92 3.42 7.57 19.53
CA LYS A 92 2.69 8.13 20.68
C LYS A 92 1.42 7.36 21.03
N ASP A 93 0.94 6.50 20.14
CA ASP A 93 -0.21 5.63 20.32
C ASP A 93 0.30 4.22 20.61
N LEU A 94 0.59 3.94 21.88
CA LEU A 94 1.20 2.68 22.32
C LEU A 94 0.40 1.44 21.91
N PRO A 95 -0.94 1.40 22.05
CA PRO A 95 -1.73 0.27 21.56
C PRO A 95 -1.54 0.00 20.06
N LYS A 96 -1.57 1.03 19.20
CA LYS A 96 -1.34 0.85 17.76
C LYS A 96 0.09 0.43 17.46
N LEU A 97 1.07 1.06 18.12
CA LEU A 97 2.49 0.73 17.94
C LEU A 97 2.78 -0.72 18.28
N ASN A 98 2.30 -1.19 19.44
CA ASN A 98 2.48 -2.57 19.87
C ASN A 98 1.85 -3.53 18.88
N ARG A 99 0.60 -3.26 18.47
CA ARG A 99 -0.09 -4.10 17.51
C ARG A 99 0.62 -4.17 16.16
N CYS A 100 1.11 -3.05 15.64
CA CYS A 100 1.90 -3.02 14.41
C CYS A 100 3.18 -3.83 14.54
N THR A 101 3.87 -3.72 15.68
CA THR A 101 5.14 -4.44 15.93
C THR A 101 4.92 -5.95 15.97
N GLU A 102 3.88 -6.41 16.68
CA GLU A 102 3.48 -7.83 16.70
C GLU A 102 3.19 -8.37 15.29
N LEU A 103 2.39 -7.66 14.51
CA LEU A 103 2.01 -8.09 13.16
C LEU A 103 3.21 -8.15 12.21
N LEU A 104 4.17 -7.23 12.35
CA LEU A 104 5.41 -7.24 11.56
C LEU A 104 6.29 -8.45 11.93
N SER A 105 6.46 -8.73 13.23
CA SER A 105 7.20 -9.91 13.72
C SER A 105 6.59 -11.20 13.17
N MET A 106 5.27 -11.37 13.32
CA MET A 106 4.56 -12.55 12.84
C MET A 106 4.67 -12.71 11.31
N ASN A 107 4.61 -11.62 10.56
CA ASN A 107 4.78 -11.67 9.11
C ASN A 107 6.20 -12.10 8.73
N GLU A 108 7.22 -11.65 9.46
CA GLU A 108 8.60 -12.10 9.26
C GLU A 108 8.76 -13.59 9.57
N GLU A 109 8.21 -14.08 10.68
CA GLU A 109 8.19 -15.50 11.03
C GLU A 109 7.52 -16.34 9.94
N LEU A 110 6.36 -15.90 9.42
CA LEU A 110 5.66 -16.58 8.33
C LEU A 110 6.47 -16.60 7.04
N LYS A 111 7.19 -15.52 6.71
CA LYS A 111 8.08 -15.47 5.54
C LYS A 111 9.25 -16.43 5.69
N GLN A 112 9.86 -16.49 6.87
CA GLN A 112 10.94 -17.42 7.17
C GLN A 112 10.46 -18.87 7.05
N ALA A 113 9.30 -19.19 7.63
CA ALA A 113 8.72 -20.52 7.54
C ALA A 113 8.49 -20.94 6.08
N ARG A 114 7.89 -20.09 5.25
CA ARG A 114 7.68 -20.36 3.81
C ARG A 114 8.98 -20.63 3.07
N LYS A 115 10.03 -19.84 3.35
CA LYS A 115 11.34 -20.00 2.71
C LYS A 115 12.00 -21.34 3.04
N VAL A 116 11.81 -21.87 4.25
CA VAL A 116 12.34 -23.19 4.62
C VAL A 116 11.73 -24.27 3.72
N PHE A 117 10.41 -24.26 3.54
CA PHE A 117 9.71 -25.22 2.67
C PHE A 117 10.12 -25.12 1.20
N GLU A 118 10.21 -23.90 0.65
CA GLU A 118 10.68 -23.70 -0.75
C GLU A 118 12.12 -24.22 -0.93
N SER A 119 12.99 -23.97 0.04
CA SER A 119 14.38 -24.44 -0.02
C SER A 119 14.49 -25.96 0.05
N ASP A 120 13.60 -26.61 0.79
CA ASP A 120 13.59 -28.07 0.92
C ASP A 120 13.00 -28.74 -0.32
N GLU A 121 11.99 -28.15 -0.95
CA GLU A 121 11.45 -28.60 -2.25
C GLU A 121 12.51 -28.50 -3.36
N GLU A 122 13.24 -27.37 -3.45
CA GLU A 122 14.35 -27.24 -4.40
C GLU A 122 15.48 -28.25 -4.16
N LYS A 123 15.83 -28.52 -2.89
CA LYS A 123 16.83 -29.55 -2.54
C LYS A 123 16.35 -30.93 -2.97
N LEU A 124 15.09 -31.27 -2.70
CA LEU A 124 14.52 -32.55 -3.05
C LEU A 124 14.55 -32.76 -4.58
N ARG A 125 14.17 -31.74 -5.34
CA ARG A 125 14.20 -31.75 -6.81
C ARG A 125 15.61 -32.00 -7.36
N LYS A 126 16.63 -31.32 -6.81
CA LYS A 126 18.03 -31.53 -7.20
C LYS A 126 18.52 -32.93 -6.88
N VAL A 127 18.08 -33.52 -5.77
CA VAL A 127 18.42 -34.91 -5.42
C VAL A 127 17.87 -35.86 -6.48
N PHE A 128 16.60 -35.72 -6.86
CA PHE A 128 15.99 -36.54 -7.91
C PHE A 128 16.65 -36.38 -9.27
N GLU A 129 16.95 -35.15 -9.71
CA GLU A 129 17.68 -34.90 -10.97
C GLU A 129 19.08 -35.55 -10.93
N SER A 130 19.77 -35.49 -9.78
CA SER A 130 21.10 -36.11 -9.64
C SER A 130 21.06 -37.63 -9.69
N ASP A 131 20.00 -38.25 -9.17
CA ASP A 131 19.84 -39.70 -9.18
C ASP A 131 19.39 -40.20 -10.56
N GLU A 132 18.59 -39.43 -11.29
CA GLU A 132 18.20 -39.70 -12.68
C GLU A 132 19.42 -39.63 -13.63
N GLU A 133 20.28 -38.62 -13.46
CA GLU A 133 21.55 -38.52 -14.23
C GLU A 133 22.51 -39.68 -13.93
N LYS A 134 22.63 -40.11 -12.66
CA LYS A 134 23.45 -41.27 -12.30
C LYS A 134 22.92 -42.53 -12.96
N LEU A 135 21.60 -42.74 -12.92
CA LEU A 135 20.98 -43.92 -13.52
C LEU A 135 21.20 -43.95 -15.04
N ARG A 136 21.05 -42.80 -15.71
CA ARG A 136 21.31 -42.66 -17.14
C ARG A 136 22.76 -43.02 -17.51
N LYS A 137 23.74 -42.54 -16.74
CA LYS A 137 25.16 -42.87 -16.95
C LYS A 137 25.47 -44.35 -16.74
N VAL A 138 24.77 -45.03 -15.83
CA VAL A 138 24.93 -46.47 -15.61
C VAL A 138 24.44 -47.25 -16.83
N PHE A 139 23.29 -46.89 -17.41
CA PHE A 139 22.78 -47.53 -18.62
C PHE A 139 23.64 -47.27 -19.86
N GLU A 140 24.16 -46.04 -20.02
CA GLU A 140 25.09 -45.72 -21.13
C GLU A 140 26.43 -46.46 -21.01
N ALA A 141 26.91 -46.75 -19.79
CA ALA A 141 28.15 -47.48 -19.56
C ALA A 141 28.04 -48.99 -19.86
N ASP A 142 26.85 -49.58 -19.74
CA ASP A 142 26.61 -51.00 -20.06
C ASP A 142 26.48 -51.26 -21.58
N GLU A 143 26.30 -50.23 -22.41
CA GLU A 143 26.23 -50.33 -23.88
C GLU A 143 27.60 -50.31 -24.57
N GLU A 144 28.68 -49.89 -23.88
CA GLU A 144 30.03 -49.75 -24.43
C GLU A 144 30.97 -50.94 -24.15
N ASN A 145 30.48 -52.04 -23.56
CA ASN A 145 31.28 -53.23 -23.24
C ASN A 145 30.69 -54.54 -23.79
#